data_AF-A0A1S9PHH3-F1
#
_entry.id   AF-A0A1S9PHH3-F1
#
_cell.length_a   1.000
_cell.length_b   1.000
_cell.length_c   1.000
_cell.angle_alpha   90.00
_cell.angle_beta   90.00
_cell.angle_gamma   90.00
#
_symmetry.space_group_name_H-M   'P 1'
#
loop_
_entity.id
_entity.type
_entity.pdbx_description
1 polymer ?
#
loop_
_entity_poly.entity_id
_entity_poly.type
_entity_poly.pdbx_seq_one_letter_code
_entity_poly.pdbx_strand_id
1 'polypeptide(L)'
;MLLKTTAQGSAFQFEVTPLANDNRIFFHVQVAGGGSILLEKRNPGGKWRLIKGGTLEKSHYEAICHAIDNASAVELLNEIMPLDGNAWPDQ
;
A
#
# COMPACT_ATOMS: atom_id res chain seq x y z
N MET A 1 8.08 -4.90 -4.51
CA MET A 1 8.06 -5.95 -3.47
C MET A 1 6.93 -6.95 -3.76
N LEU A 2 7.21 -8.26 -3.75
CA LEU A 2 6.18 -9.29 -3.92
C LEU A 2 5.63 -9.71 -2.54
N LEU A 3 4.33 -9.53 -2.33
CA LEU A 3 3.62 -9.91 -1.11
C LEU A 3 2.62 -11.04 -1.37
N LYS A 4 2.31 -11.77 -0.30
CA LYS A 4 1.28 -12.82 -0.30
C LYS A 4 0.27 -12.52 0.80
N THR A 5 -1.00 -12.74 0.51
CA THR A 5 -2.08 -12.57 1.49
C THR A 5 -3.19 -13.56 1.20
N THR A 6 -4.19 -13.62 2.08
CA THR A 6 -5.35 -14.50 1.97
C THR A 6 -6.63 -13.68 2.10
N ALA A 7 -7.56 -13.86 1.18
CA ALA A 7 -8.92 -13.32 1.28
C ALA A 7 -9.93 -14.45 1.07
N GLN A 8 -10.98 -14.51 1.91
CA GLN A 8 -12.05 -15.52 1.81
C GLN A 8 -11.52 -16.98 1.71
N GLY A 9 -10.41 -17.29 2.37
CA GLY A 9 -9.79 -18.62 2.34
C GLY A 9 -8.95 -18.93 1.10
N SER A 10 -8.84 -18.01 0.14
CA SER A 10 -7.98 -18.14 -1.04
C SER A 10 -6.72 -17.30 -0.88
N ALA A 11 -5.55 -17.95 -1.02
CA ALA A 11 -4.27 -17.26 -1.02
C ALA A 11 -3.98 -16.67 -2.40
N PHE A 12 -3.47 -15.45 -2.44
CA PHE A 12 -3.05 -14.79 -3.67
C PHE A 12 -1.80 -13.94 -3.44
N GLN A 13 -1.17 -13.57 -4.55
CA GLN A 13 0.07 -12.80 -4.55
C GLN A 13 -0.16 -11.48 -5.28
N PHE A 14 0.57 -10.46 -4.85
CA PHE A 14 0.54 -9.16 -5.49
C PHE A 14 1.88 -8.46 -5.35
N GLU A 15 2.24 -7.69 -6.36
CA GLU A 15 3.40 -6.83 -6.32
C GLU A 15 3.00 -5.43 -5.89
N VAL A 16 3.83 -4.86 -5.01
CA VAL A 16 3.68 -3.52 -4.46
C VAL A 16 4.86 -2.70 -4.92
N THR A 17 4.57 -1.60 -5.61
CA THR A 17 5.56 -0.60 -6.01
C THR A 17 5.23 0.70 -5.28
N PRO A 18 6.08 1.14 -4.35
CA PRO A 18 5.91 2.44 -3.73
C PRO A 18 6.13 3.58 -4.71
N LEU A 19 5.38 4.66 -4.54
CA LEU A 19 5.49 5.89 -5.33
C LEU A 19 5.52 7.08 -4.35
N ALA A 20 6.58 7.88 -4.41
CA ALA A 20 6.77 9.07 -3.57
C ALA A 20 6.07 10.29 -4.18
N ASN A 21 5.41 11.08 -3.34
CA ASN A 21 5.05 12.46 -3.63
C ASN A 21 5.11 13.23 -2.29
N ASP A 22 5.60 14.47 -2.30
CA ASP A 22 6.10 15.29 -1.18
C ASP A 22 5.33 15.25 0.17
N ASN A 23 4.09 14.76 0.23
CA ASN A 23 3.31 14.57 1.47
C ASN A 23 2.34 13.36 1.44
N ARG A 24 2.46 12.46 0.46
CA ARG A 24 1.49 11.37 0.24
C ARG A 24 2.20 10.10 -0.17
N ILE A 25 1.77 9.01 0.44
CA ILE A 25 2.30 7.69 0.12
C ILE A 25 1.36 7.06 -0.89
N PHE A 26 1.88 6.76 -2.07
CA PHE A 26 1.15 6.02 -3.08
C PHE A 26 1.74 4.63 -3.23
N PHE A 27 0.87 3.65 -3.46
CA PHE A 27 1.28 2.29 -3.77
C PHE A 27 0.55 1.82 -5.01
N HIS A 28 1.32 1.54 -6.06
CA HIS A 28 0.80 0.78 -7.18
C HIS A 28 0.84 -0.70 -6.82
N VAL A 29 -0.31 -1.36 -6.89
CA VAL A 29 -0.48 -2.77 -6.55
C VAL A 29 -0.91 -3.53 -7.78
N GLN A 30 -0.13 -4.53 -8.19
CA GLN A 30 -0.46 -5.44 -9.28
C GLN A 30 -0.79 -6.81 -8.70
N VAL A 31 -2.04 -7.26 -8.83
CA VAL A 31 -2.45 -8.60 -8.38
C VAL A 31 -2.04 -9.63 -9.43
N ALA A 32 -1.41 -10.73 -9.01
CA ALA A 32 -1.00 -11.79 -9.91
C ALA A 32 -2.22 -12.47 -10.56
N GLY A 33 -2.27 -12.52 -11.88
CA GLY A 33 -3.42 -13.04 -12.64
C GLY A 33 -4.67 -12.15 -12.55
N GLY A 34 -4.56 -10.95 -11.99
CA GLY A 34 -5.65 -9.99 -11.83
C GLY A 34 -5.32 -8.62 -12.41
N GLY A 35 -6.07 -7.61 -11.96
CA GLY A 35 -5.86 -6.20 -12.32
C GLY A 35 -4.84 -5.50 -11.43
N SER A 36 -4.64 -4.22 -11.71
CA SER A 36 -3.88 -3.31 -10.85
C SER A 36 -4.75 -2.23 -10.22
N ILE A 37 -4.28 -1.73 -9.08
CA ILE A 37 -4.85 -0.61 -8.36
C ILE A 37 -3.78 0.37 -7.89
N LEU A 38 -4.21 1.60 -7.65
CA LEU A 38 -3.42 2.64 -7.02
C LEU A 38 -4.05 2.98 -5.67
N LEU A 39 -3.28 2.78 -4.61
CA LEU A 39 -3.64 3.11 -3.24
C LEU A 39 -2.94 4.39 -2.80
N GLU A 40 -3.63 5.22 -2.03
CA GLU A 40 -3.09 6.40 -1.35
C GLU A 40 -3.25 6.23 0.16
N LYS A 41 -2.24 6.64 0.92
CA LYS A 41 -2.33 6.84 2.36
C LYS A 41 -1.68 8.16 2.74
N ARG A 42 -2.47 9.02 3.40
CA ARG A 42 -2.07 10.41 3.74
C ARG A 42 -1.03 10.48 4.85
N ASN A 43 -1.03 9.52 5.77
CA ASN A 43 -0.06 9.40 6.84
C ASN A 43 0.08 7.92 7.27
N PRO A 44 1.20 7.50 7.88
CA PRO A 44 1.47 6.11 8.26
C PRO A 44 0.39 5.44 9.13
N GLY A 45 -0.35 6.23 9.94
CA GLY A 45 -1.47 5.75 10.75
C GLY A 45 -2.84 5.79 10.06
N GLY A 46 -2.91 6.33 8.85
CA GLY A 46 -4.16 6.60 8.14
C GLY A 46 -4.76 5.38 7.45
N LYS A 47 -5.98 5.55 6.95
CA LYS A 47 -6.64 4.53 6.11
C LYS A 47 -6.16 4.61 4.67
N TRP A 48 -5.97 3.45 4.06
CA TRP A 48 -5.79 3.32 2.62
C TRP A 48 -7.03 3.80 1.86
N ARG A 49 -6.80 4.47 0.74
CA ARG A 49 -7.84 4.92 -0.20
C ARG A 49 -7.50 4.42 -1.59
N LEU A 50 -8.45 3.76 -2.23
CA LEU A 50 -8.36 3.44 -3.65
C LEU A 50 -8.54 4.71 -4.48
N ILE A 51 -7.54 5.06 -5.27
CA ILE A 51 -7.57 6.24 -6.15
C ILE A 51 -7.95 5.87 -7.58
N LYS A 52 -7.44 4.74 -8.08
CA LYS A 52 -7.66 4.29 -9.45
C LYS A 52 -7.42 2.79 -9.57
N GLY A 53 -8.04 2.15 -10.55
CA GLY A 53 -7.74 0.78 -10.93
C GLY A 53 -8.99 -0.06 -11.17
N GLY A 54 -8.78 -1.36 -11.34
CA GLY A 54 -9.86 -2.33 -11.50
C GLY A 54 -10.71 -2.46 -10.24
N THR A 55 -11.95 -2.92 -10.42
CA THR A 55 -12.82 -3.27 -9.30
C THR A 55 -12.24 -4.49 -8.58
N LEU A 56 -11.84 -4.32 -7.33
CA LEU A 56 -11.53 -5.42 -6.43
C LEU A 56 -12.70 -5.67 -5.49
N GLU A 57 -12.92 -6.94 -5.16
CA GLU A 57 -13.79 -7.26 -4.05
C GLU A 57 -13.26 -6.65 -2.75
N LYS A 58 -14.18 -6.22 -1.90
CA LYS A 58 -13.85 -5.57 -0.62
C LYS A 58 -12.90 -6.39 0.26
N SER A 59 -13.11 -7.70 0.32
CA SER A 59 -12.28 -8.65 1.07
C SER A 59 -10.83 -8.66 0.57
N HIS A 60 -10.63 -8.68 -0.74
CA HIS A 60 -9.30 -8.65 -1.36
C HIS A 60 -8.61 -7.30 -1.13
N TYR A 61 -9.35 -6.20 -1.25
CA TYR A 61 -8.85 -4.86 -0.94
C TYR A 61 -8.36 -4.77 0.52
N GLU A 62 -9.16 -5.23 1.47
CA GLU A 62 -8.81 -5.21 2.90
C GLU A 62 -7.59 -6.09 3.20
N ALA A 63 -7.52 -7.28 2.60
CA ALA A 63 -6.38 -8.19 2.77
C ALA A 63 -5.07 -7.64 2.19
N ILE A 64 -5.14 -6.92 1.06
CA ILE A 64 -3.99 -6.21 0.47
C ILE A 64 -3.53 -5.08 1.41
N CYS A 65 -4.46 -4.22 1.84
CA CYS A 65 -4.15 -3.11 2.73
C CYS A 65 -3.49 -3.58 4.03
N HIS A 66 -4.04 -4.64 4.64
CA HIS A 66 -3.48 -5.25 5.85
C HIS A 66 -2.10 -5.84 5.60
N ALA A 67 -1.88 -6.52 4.48
CA ALA A 67 -0.58 -7.07 4.14
C ALA A 67 0.47 -5.97 3.89
N ILE A 68 0.10 -4.85 3.26
CA ILE A 68 0.99 -3.69 3.09
C ILE A 68 1.34 -3.07 4.45
N ASP A 69 0.37 -2.91 5.36
CA ASP A 69 0.63 -2.36 6.70
C ASP A 69 1.55 -3.29 7.53
N ASN A 70 1.42 -4.61 7.39
CA ASN A 70 2.21 -5.60 8.15
C ASN A 70 3.55 -5.97 7.53
N ALA A 71 3.76 -5.77 6.23
CA ALA A 71 5.02 -6.06 5.54
C ALA A 71 6.16 -5.06 5.87
N SER A 72 6.03 -4.33 6.97
CA SER A 72 6.86 -3.16 7.34
C SER A 72 6.62 -1.96 6.43
N ALA A 73 5.59 -1.18 6.77
CA ALA A 73 5.48 0.21 6.31
C ALA A 73 6.77 1.02 6.61
N VAL A 74 7.59 0.61 7.58
CA VAL A 74 8.87 1.24 7.96
C VAL A 74 9.99 0.96 6.95
N GLU A 75 10.11 -0.26 6.42
CA GLU A 75 11.08 -0.57 5.35
C GLU A 75 10.66 0.07 4.03
N LEU A 76 9.37 0.02 3.72
CA LEU A 76 8.80 0.73 2.58
C LEU A 76 8.98 2.25 2.69
N LEU A 77 8.77 2.84 3.87
CA LEU A 77 8.99 4.27 4.09
C LEU A 77 10.46 4.64 3.99
N ASN A 78 11.39 3.83 4.52
CA ASN A 78 12.83 4.09 4.45
C ASN A 78 13.37 4.15 3.00
N GLU A 79 12.75 3.45 2.04
CA GLU A 79 13.12 3.53 0.62
C GLU A 79 12.53 4.76 -0.11
N ILE A 80 11.51 5.42 0.45
CA ILE A 80 10.73 6.49 -0.21
C ILE A 80 11.01 7.86 0.45
N MET A 81 11.24 7.88 1.75
CA MET A 81 11.60 9.04 2.56
C MET A 81 12.63 8.58 3.60
N PRO A 82 13.91 8.96 3.49
CA PRO A 82 14.84 8.74 4.59
C PRO A 82 14.23 9.41 5.83
N LEU A 83 14.15 8.67 6.94
CA LEU A 83 13.69 9.15 8.25
C LEU A 83 14.70 10.15 8.86
N ASP A 84 15.24 11.07 8.07
CA ASP A 84 16.04 12.19 8.54
C ASP A 84 15.09 13.19 9.20
N GLY A 85 14.73 12.89 10.45
CA GLY A 85 14.65 13.82 11.59
C GLY A 85 13.88 15.14 11.49
N ASN A 86 13.28 15.50 10.36
CA ASN A 86 12.61 16.77 10.17
C ASN A 86 11.10 16.54 10.21
N ALA A 87 10.59 16.77 11.42
CA ALA A 87 9.29 17.32 11.75
C ALA A 87 8.29 17.34 10.59
N TRP A 88 7.24 16.54 10.75
CA TRP A 88 5.93 16.80 10.18
C TRP A 88 5.57 18.26 10.46
N PRO A 89 5.43 19.15 9.46
CA PRO A 89 4.77 20.41 9.73
C PRO A 89 3.29 20.10 9.90
N ASP A 90 2.81 20.15 11.15
CA ASP A 90 1.38 20.25 11.42
C ASP A 90 0.83 21.44 10.61
N GLN A 91 0.00 21.16 9.60
CA GLN A 91 -0.87 22.14 8.94
C GLN A 91 -2.31 21.86 9.29
#